data_AF-A0A953SUJ9-F1
#
_entry.id   AF-A0A953SUJ9-F1
#
_cell.length_a   1.000
_cell.length_b   1.000
_cell.length_c   1.000
_cell.angle_alpha   90.00
_cell.angle_beta   90.00
_cell.angle_gamma   90.00
#
_symmetry.space_group_name_H-M   'P 1'
#
loop_
_entity.id
_entity.type
_entity.pdbx_description
1 polymer ?
#
loop_
_entity_poly.entity_id
_entity_poly.type
_entity_poly.pdbx_seq_one_letter_code
_entity_poly.pdbx_strand_id
1 'polypeptide(L)'
;MKFFVRLIILFLLVIALDGLSNSKKRSAIKAVKSNQTIIIDGILDEECWRNSQVVSGFIQRDPDEGKEATQQTEVRVLYDEGAIYISATLYDTAPDSIVARLARRDDYVESDLFAVYLDPYNDKRSGYYFALNAAGSYSDGILFNDDWDDDSWNGVWEGKVKLNNNGWSAEFKIPFSQLRFKDSDINEWGINFSRVIARRNEKSYYVYVPKNESGFVSHFVSLTGMENIKPGSQLEILPYITSKAEYTHPAANDPFNDGSKYLPGVGADIKMGIGSNLTLNATINPDFGQVEIDPAVINLSDVETYYSEKRPFFIEGASIFNFGQGGARSYWGFNWSNPNFFYSRRIGRVPEGSLPNNDFSDAPSGTHILGAAKLSGKLNGNWNIGTIQAVTKREYAEYEYNGNRFETEVEPLSYYGVFRVQKEFNEGFQGLGFMSTVTQRAFKDDRLRSEINSGAYTFGLDGWTFLDSSKTWVFTGWVGASNVTGTTERISSIQRSSRHYFQRPDAKNYSVDSSATSLNGYAMRFYINKQKGNFFVNTAFGMISPGFEINDLGFIWRTDQINTHIGAGYAWKDPTDFYRYLELGGAFFRTYDFDGNINSEGFFHFGSYQFLNYYSANWNLAYNPQT
;
A
#
# COMPACT_ATOMS: atom_id res chain seq x y z
N MET A 1 -40.51 20.27 18.48
CA MET A 1 -40.14 20.83 17.14
C MET A 1 -39.29 22.10 17.22
N LYS A 2 -39.65 23.14 18.02
CA LYS A 2 -38.85 24.38 18.14
C LYS A 2 -37.47 24.22 18.83
N PHE A 3 -37.27 23.20 19.66
CA PHE A 3 -35.98 22.89 20.31
C PHE A 3 -34.99 22.21 19.35
N PHE A 4 -35.49 21.34 18.47
CA PHE A 4 -34.70 20.64 17.45
C PHE A 4 -34.20 21.59 16.35
N VAL A 5 -35.05 22.55 15.95
CA VAL A 5 -34.66 23.62 15.00
C VAL A 5 -33.64 24.58 15.61
N ARG A 6 -33.71 24.86 16.92
CA ARG A 6 -32.68 25.65 17.62
C ARG A 6 -31.35 24.91 17.77
N LEU A 7 -31.35 23.59 17.97
CA LEU A 7 -30.11 22.79 17.98
C LEU A 7 -29.45 22.77 16.60
N ILE A 8 -30.23 22.66 15.52
CA ILE A 8 -29.71 22.68 14.14
C ILE A 8 -29.17 24.06 13.76
N ILE A 9 -29.82 25.15 14.19
CA ILE A 9 -29.33 26.52 13.97
C ILE A 9 -28.09 26.82 14.81
N LEU A 10 -27.99 26.30 16.05
CA LEU A 10 -26.78 26.44 16.88
C LEU A 10 -25.63 25.59 16.31
N PHE A 11 -25.92 24.41 15.76
CA PHE A 11 -24.95 23.55 15.06
C PHE A 11 -24.45 24.21 13.76
N LEU A 12 -25.34 24.87 13.01
CA LEU A 12 -24.98 25.64 11.81
C LEU A 12 -24.22 26.94 12.14
N LEU A 13 -24.46 27.58 13.29
CA LEU A 13 -23.72 28.77 13.71
C LEU A 13 -22.29 28.44 14.19
N VAL A 14 -22.08 27.27 14.79
CA VAL A 14 -20.74 26.79 15.17
C VAL A 14 -19.92 26.42 13.92
N ILE A 15 -20.57 25.93 12.85
CA ILE A 15 -19.92 25.66 11.55
C ILE A 15 -19.48 26.95 10.84
N ALA A 16 -20.08 28.10 11.16
CA ALA A 16 -19.79 29.38 10.49
C ALA A 16 -18.62 30.17 11.10
N LEU A 17 -18.05 29.77 12.24
CA LEU A 17 -17.01 30.53 12.96
C LEU A 17 -15.57 30.01 12.78
N ASP A 18 -15.35 28.86 12.15
CA ASP A 18 -14.01 28.28 11.94
C ASP A 18 -13.28 28.77 10.67
N GLY A 19 -13.72 29.89 10.10
CA GLY A 19 -13.33 30.33 8.76
C GLY A 19 -12.26 31.42 8.67
N LEU A 20 -11.24 31.47 9.53
CA LEU A 20 -10.13 32.42 9.39
C LEU A 20 -8.78 31.81 9.81
N SER A 21 -8.26 30.87 9.02
CA SER A 21 -6.83 30.55 8.99
C SER A 21 -6.20 31.23 7.78
N ASN A 22 -5.41 32.27 8.04
CA ASN A 22 -4.68 33.02 7.03
C ASN A 22 -3.34 32.32 6.78
N SER A 23 -3.33 31.25 5.96
CA SER A 23 -2.06 30.62 5.57
C SER A 23 -1.32 31.56 4.62
N LYS A 24 -0.14 32.04 5.04
CA LYS A 24 0.79 32.72 4.14
C LYS A 24 1.18 31.72 3.04
N LYS A 25 0.60 31.85 1.84
CA LYS A 25 1.03 31.09 0.66
C LYS A 25 2.53 31.32 0.45
N ARG A 26 3.32 30.26 0.65
CA ARG A 26 4.76 30.25 0.35
C ARG A 26 4.94 30.42 -1.16
N SER A 27 5.97 31.16 -1.56
CA SER A 27 6.30 31.36 -2.96
C SER A 27 6.85 30.07 -3.60
N ALA A 28 6.75 29.98 -4.92
CA ALA A 28 7.36 28.89 -5.68
C ALA A 28 8.89 28.83 -5.46
N ILE A 29 9.44 27.63 -5.52
CA ILE A 29 10.88 27.38 -5.49
C ILE A 29 11.37 27.29 -6.93
N LYS A 30 12.50 27.95 -7.24
CA LYS A 30 13.13 27.87 -8.55
C LYS A 30 14.36 26.97 -8.48
N ALA A 31 14.34 25.86 -9.21
CA ALA A 31 15.52 25.06 -9.48
C ALA A 31 16.42 25.80 -10.47
N VAL A 32 17.74 25.76 -10.26
CA VAL A 32 18.72 26.38 -11.15
C VAL A 32 19.49 25.29 -11.90
N LYS A 33 19.65 25.46 -13.22
CA LYS A 33 20.45 24.53 -14.02
C LYS A 33 21.92 24.65 -13.64
N SER A 34 22.55 23.55 -13.26
CA SER A 34 24.01 23.47 -13.06
C SER A 34 24.68 23.07 -14.37
N ASN A 35 25.77 23.76 -14.72
CA ASN A 35 26.68 23.36 -15.79
C ASN A 35 27.99 22.76 -15.24
N GLN A 36 28.09 22.64 -13.91
CA GLN A 36 29.22 22.04 -13.21
C GLN A 36 28.83 20.65 -12.72
N THR A 37 29.79 19.72 -12.73
CA THR A 37 29.63 18.42 -12.07
C THR A 37 29.58 18.63 -10.57
N ILE A 38 28.50 18.18 -9.93
CA ILE A 38 28.30 18.22 -8.49
C ILE A 38 28.82 16.90 -7.91
N ILE A 39 29.70 16.95 -6.92
CA ILE A 39 30.25 15.75 -6.28
C ILE A 39 29.45 15.52 -5.00
N ILE A 40 28.76 14.37 -4.93
CA ILE A 40 27.96 14.05 -3.75
C ILE A 40 28.87 13.51 -2.66
N ASP A 41 29.34 14.38 -1.77
CA ASP A 41 30.23 14.06 -0.64
C ASP A 41 29.73 14.64 0.71
N GLY A 42 28.66 15.44 0.67
CA GLY A 42 28.05 16.11 1.82
C GLY A 42 28.69 17.45 2.16
N ILE A 43 29.67 17.94 1.38
CA ILE A 43 30.39 19.20 1.58
C ILE A 43 29.88 20.20 0.53
N LEU A 44 29.18 21.25 1.00
CA LEU A 44 28.51 22.21 0.11
C LEU A 44 29.43 23.36 -0.33
N ASP A 45 30.58 23.06 -0.94
CA ASP A 45 31.60 24.06 -1.28
C ASP A 45 31.53 24.57 -2.73
N GLU A 46 30.82 23.87 -3.62
CA GLU A 46 30.70 24.21 -5.02
C GLU A 46 30.00 25.56 -5.25
N GLU A 47 30.42 26.25 -6.32
CA GLU A 47 29.93 27.58 -6.64
C GLU A 47 28.46 27.59 -7.03
N CYS A 48 27.98 26.53 -7.71
CA CYS A 48 26.58 26.40 -8.12
C CYS A 48 25.61 26.44 -6.93
N TRP A 49 25.99 25.89 -5.77
CA TRP A 49 25.19 25.99 -4.55
C TRP A 49 25.04 27.43 -4.06
N ARG A 50 26.11 28.23 -4.13
CA ARG A 50 26.11 29.62 -3.65
C ARG A 50 25.22 30.54 -4.49
N ASN A 51 25.10 30.25 -5.78
CA ASN A 51 24.31 31.04 -6.72
C ASN A 51 22.83 30.63 -6.81
N SER A 52 22.42 29.61 -6.05
CA SER A 52 21.05 29.09 -6.03
C SER A 52 20.15 29.80 -5.01
N GLN A 53 18.83 29.74 -5.24
CA GLN A 53 17.85 30.27 -4.29
C GLN A 53 17.92 29.50 -2.96
N VAL A 54 18.09 30.22 -1.86
CA VAL A 54 18.03 29.64 -0.51
C VAL A 54 16.57 29.52 -0.07
N VAL A 55 16.16 28.30 0.23
CA VAL A 55 14.85 27.96 0.77
C VAL A 55 14.98 27.79 2.28
N SER A 56 14.31 28.63 3.06
CA SER A 56 14.41 28.65 4.53
C SER A 56 13.09 29.01 5.21
N GLY A 57 13.11 29.08 6.54
CA GLY A 57 11.94 29.43 7.36
C GLY A 57 10.99 28.26 7.56
N PHE A 58 11.52 27.11 7.95
CA PHE A 58 10.75 25.92 8.32
C PHE A 58 9.84 26.22 9.52
N ILE A 59 8.65 25.64 9.51
CA ILE A 59 7.62 25.80 10.54
C ILE A 59 7.41 24.46 11.24
N GLN A 60 7.31 24.50 12.56
CA GLN A 60 7.05 23.32 13.38
C GLN A 60 5.64 22.79 13.15
N ARG A 61 5.56 21.47 12.99
CA ARG A 61 4.35 20.69 13.21
C ARG A 61 4.31 20.18 14.66
N ASP A 62 5.46 19.76 15.16
CA ASP A 62 5.68 19.30 16.52
C ASP A 62 6.94 19.95 17.08
N PRO A 63 7.01 20.25 18.40
CA PRO A 63 5.89 20.24 19.35
C PRO A 63 4.93 21.42 19.22
N ASP A 64 5.46 22.61 18.92
CA ASP A 64 4.72 23.84 19.01
C ASP A 64 4.22 24.22 17.61
N GLU A 65 3.10 23.62 17.22
CA GLU A 65 2.51 23.79 15.89
C GLU A 65 2.44 25.27 15.46
N GLY A 66 2.89 25.54 14.24
CA GLY A 66 2.83 26.86 13.61
C GLY A 66 3.96 27.82 14.03
N LYS A 67 4.80 27.48 15.02
CA LYS A 67 5.99 28.29 15.37
C LYS A 67 7.13 28.06 14.39
N GLU A 68 8.07 29.00 14.34
CA GLU A 68 9.32 28.83 13.60
C GLU A 68 10.12 27.65 14.16
N ALA A 69 10.78 26.88 13.28
CA ALA A 69 11.68 25.81 13.67
C ALA A 69 12.77 26.33 14.62
N THR A 70 13.12 25.55 15.65
CA THR A 70 14.08 26.01 16.65
C THR A 70 15.52 26.01 16.16
N GLN A 71 15.78 25.32 15.05
CA GLN A 71 17.07 25.25 14.40
C GLN A 71 16.93 25.63 12.93
N GLN A 72 17.78 26.52 12.45
CA GLN A 72 17.72 27.01 11.08
C GLN A 72 18.01 25.87 10.09
N THR A 73 17.26 25.86 9.00
CA THR A 73 17.44 24.92 7.89
C THR A 73 17.44 25.72 6.59
N GLU A 74 18.44 25.47 5.77
CA GLU A 74 18.56 26.05 4.44
C GLU A 74 18.63 24.94 3.40
N VAL A 75 17.79 25.04 2.38
CA VAL A 75 17.73 24.06 1.29
C VAL A 75 17.97 24.77 -0.03
N ARG A 76 18.65 24.09 -0.95
CA ARG A 76 18.90 24.58 -2.31
C ARG A 76 18.57 23.47 -3.30
N VAL A 77 18.05 23.86 -4.46
CA VAL A 77 17.62 22.92 -5.50
C VAL A 77 18.29 23.28 -6.81
N LEU A 78 19.02 22.32 -7.36
CA LEU A 78 19.68 22.40 -8.65
C LEU A 78 19.22 21.24 -9.54
N TYR A 79 19.49 21.33 -10.84
CA TYR A 79 19.30 20.21 -11.75
C TYR A 79 20.31 20.27 -12.90
N ASP A 80 20.56 19.14 -13.53
CA ASP A 80 21.22 19.06 -14.83
C ASP A 80 20.35 18.26 -15.80
N GLU A 81 20.92 17.66 -16.84
CA GLU A 81 20.16 16.88 -17.83
C GLU A 81 19.79 15.47 -17.34
N GLY A 82 20.47 14.97 -16.30
CA GLY A 82 20.33 13.60 -15.80
C GLY A 82 19.71 13.47 -14.41
N ALA A 83 19.80 14.51 -13.56
CA ALA A 83 19.34 14.44 -12.18
C ALA A 83 18.86 15.79 -11.62
N ILE A 84 18.02 15.70 -10.58
CA ILE A 84 17.76 16.79 -9.65
C ILE A 84 18.67 16.63 -8.43
N TYR A 85 19.23 17.74 -7.97
CA TYR A 85 20.13 17.80 -6.83
C TYR A 85 19.52 18.66 -5.74
N ILE A 86 19.56 18.17 -4.51
CA ILE A 86 19.11 18.91 -3.33
C ILE A 86 20.26 18.94 -2.33
N SER A 87 20.57 20.13 -1.82
CA SER A 87 21.42 20.26 -0.64
C SER A 87 20.65 20.86 0.51
N ALA A 88 20.96 20.42 1.73
CA ALA A 88 20.40 20.95 2.96
C ALA A 88 21.52 21.24 3.96
N THR A 89 21.59 22.49 4.43
CA THR A 89 22.38 22.89 5.60
C THR A 89 21.47 22.92 6.81
N LEU A 90 21.73 22.03 7.76
CA LEU A 90 20.88 21.75 8.90
C LEU A 90 21.62 22.25 10.15
N TYR A 91 21.50 23.56 10.39
CA TYR A 91 22.18 24.20 11.52
C TYR A 91 21.71 23.59 12.83
N ASP A 92 22.61 23.49 13.80
CA ASP A 92 22.33 23.01 15.14
C ASP A 92 23.18 23.76 16.15
N THR A 93 22.56 24.41 17.12
CA THR A 93 23.26 25.11 18.20
C THR A 93 23.96 24.16 19.20
N ALA A 94 23.67 22.85 19.15
CA ALA A 94 24.32 21.81 19.94
C ALA A 94 24.76 20.63 19.02
N PRO A 95 25.78 20.83 18.16
CA PRO A 95 26.21 19.81 17.20
C PRO A 95 26.69 18.50 17.83
N ASP A 96 27.22 18.56 19.05
CA ASP A 96 27.65 17.41 19.86
C ASP A 96 26.48 16.52 20.30
N SER A 97 25.25 17.06 20.26
CA SER A 97 24.02 16.41 20.69
C SER A 97 23.16 15.93 19.52
N ILE A 98 23.64 16.01 18.27
CA ILE A 98 22.94 15.48 17.10
C ILE A 98 22.84 13.95 17.22
N VAL A 99 21.61 13.42 17.09
CA VAL A 99 21.37 11.99 17.21
C VAL A 99 21.61 11.32 15.86
N ALA A 100 22.86 10.88 15.63
CA ALA A 100 23.26 10.17 14.42
C ALA A 100 23.37 8.65 14.69
N ARG A 101 22.27 7.91 14.49
CA ARG A 101 22.24 6.44 14.63
C ARG A 101 22.20 5.78 13.26
N LEU A 102 23.05 4.78 13.02
CA LEU A 102 23.05 4.01 11.78
C LEU A 102 21.94 2.96 11.83
N ALA A 103 21.17 2.84 10.75
CA ALA A 103 20.18 1.79 10.54
C ALA A 103 20.41 1.11 9.18
N ARG A 104 19.75 -0.01 8.94
CA ARG A 104 19.61 -0.52 7.57
C ARG A 104 18.75 0.47 6.78
N ARG A 105 18.89 0.45 5.44
CA ARG A 105 18.02 1.24 4.57
C ARG A 105 16.55 0.87 4.83
N ASP A 106 15.70 1.88 4.88
CA ASP A 106 14.25 1.80 5.14
C ASP A 106 13.86 1.33 6.56
N ASP A 107 14.83 1.04 7.45
CA ASP A 107 14.54 0.76 8.86
C ASP A 107 14.44 2.07 9.66
N TYR A 108 13.35 2.21 10.43
CA TYR A 108 13.19 3.35 11.33
C TYR A 108 14.10 3.23 12.56
N VAL A 109 14.96 4.24 12.74
CA VAL A 109 15.67 4.47 14.00
C VAL A 109 15.49 5.93 14.43
N GLU A 110 15.24 6.13 15.72
CA GLU A 110 15.15 7.49 16.28
C GLU A 110 16.49 8.21 16.09
N SER A 111 16.50 9.18 15.17
CA SER A 111 17.67 9.94 14.72
C SER A 111 17.24 11.29 14.13
N ASP A 112 18.18 12.23 14.05
CA ASP A 112 17.97 13.46 13.27
C ASP A 112 17.87 13.07 11.79
N LEU A 113 16.88 13.63 11.08
CA LEU A 113 16.52 13.22 9.72
C LEU A 113 16.09 14.42 8.88
N PHE A 114 16.46 14.42 7.61
CA PHE A 114 15.99 15.37 6.61
C PHE A 114 15.37 14.62 5.44
N ALA A 115 14.17 15.03 5.03
CA ALA A 115 13.42 14.42 3.94
C ALA A 115 13.04 15.43 2.87
N VAL A 116 13.14 14.99 1.62
CA VAL A 116 12.69 15.68 0.41
C VAL A 116 11.45 14.96 -0.11
N TYR A 117 10.40 15.72 -0.42
CA TYR A 117 9.18 15.21 -1.03
C TYR A 117 8.99 15.84 -2.41
N LEU A 118 8.72 15.03 -3.42
CA LEU A 118 8.53 15.46 -4.80
C LEU A 118 7.20 14.93 -5.32
N ASP A 119 6.44 15.78 -6.03
CA ASP A 119 5.29 15.41 -6.86
C ASP A 119 5.64 15.76 -8.32
N PRO A 120 6.30 14.84 -9.06
CA PRO A 120 6.71 15.10 -10.43
C PRO A 120 5.55 15.16 -11.44
N TYR A 121 4.38 14.67 -11.05
CA TYR A 121 3.15 14.77 -11.85
C TYR A 121 2.41 16.09 -11.66
N ASN A 122 2.71 16.80 -10.55
CA ASN A 122 1.97 17.94 -10.06
C ASN A 122 0.46 17.65 -9.95
N ASP A 123 0.11 16.41 -9.63
CA ASP A 123 -1.27 15.95 -9.53
C ASP A 123 -1.85 16.16 -8.12
N LYS A 124 -1.04 16.70 -7.20
CA LYS A 124 -1.44 17.06 -5.84
C LYS A 124 -1.88 15.86 -5.00
N ARG A 125 -1.47 14.65 -5.38
CA ARG A 125 -1.90 13.42 -4.72
C ARG A 125 -0.84 12.32 -4.64
N SER A 126 0.04 12.24 -5.63
CA SER A 126 1.09 11.23 -5.67
C SER A 126 2.47 11.86 -5.75
N GLY A 127 3.48 11.09 -5.38
CA GLY A 127 4.84 11.59 -5.34
C GLY A 127 5.84 10.55 -4.86
N TYR A 128 7.00 11.04 -4.47
CA TYR A 128 8.11 10.28 -3.93
C TYR A 128 8.64 11.01 -2.70
N TYR A 129 9.21 10.27 -1.77
CA TYR A 129 10.03 10.85 -0.71
C TYR A 129 11.41 10.20 -0.68
N PHE A 130 12.40 11.00 -0.29
CA PHE A 130 13.79 10.60 -0.12
C PHE A 130 14.30 11.21 1.17
N ALA A 131 14.88 10.40 2.04
CA ALA A 131 15.34 10.85 3.34
C ALA A 131 16.73 10.33 3.67
N LEU A 132 17.51 11.18 4.33
CA LEU A 132 18.79 10.84 4.94
C LEU A 132 18.73 11.18 6.42
N ASN A 133 19.18 10.26 7.26
CA ASN A 133 19.44 10.58 8.65
C ASN A 133 20.85 11.15 8.85
N ALA A 134 21.13 11.74 10.02
CA ALA A 134 22.42 12.36 10.31
C ALA A 134 23.62 11.38 10.29
N ALA A 135 23.37 10.06 10.28
CA ALA A 135 24.39 9.02 10.08
C ALA A 135 24.57 8.59 8.62
N GLY A 136 23.74 9.08 7.69
CA GLY A 136 23.76 8.73 6.27
C GLY A 136 22.96 7.47 5.91
N SER A 137 22.02 7.04 6.76
CA SER A 137 21.08 5.95 6.44
C SER A 137 19.97 6.46 5.52
N TYR A 138 19.57 5.64 4.54
CA TYR A 138 18.62 5.99 3.49
C TYR A 138 17.22 5.53 3.87
N SER A 139 16.22 6.31 3.46
CA SER A 139 14.82 5.87 3.42
C SER A 139 14.14 6.50 2.20
N ASP A 140 13.37 5.72 1.46
CA ASP A 140 12.55 6.21 0.36
C ASP A 140 11.24 5.44 0.19
N GLY A 141 10.36 5.98 -0.64
CA GLY A 141 9.05 5.41 -0.91
C GLY A 141 8.23 6.31 -1.83
N ILE A 142 7.02 5.86 -2.13
CA ILE A 142 6.06 6.63 -2.94
C ILE A 142 4.95 7.20 -2.06
N LEU A 143 4.45 8.37 -2.44
CA LEU A 143 3.25 8.97 -1.86
C LEU A 143 2.06 8.68 -2.78
N PHE A 144 0.91 8.37 -2.19
CA PHE A 144 -0.34 8.20 -2.90
C PHE A 144 -1.53 8.61 -2.03
N ASN A 145 -2.71 8.71 -2.62
CA ASN A 145 -3.92 9.12 -1.90
C ASN A 145 -3.77 10.46 -1.13
N ASP A 146 -2.87 11.35 -1.56
CA ASP A 146 -2.53 12.66 -0.96
C ASP A 146 -1.80 12.58 0.39
N ASP A 147 -2.05 11.58 1.22
CA ASP A 147 -1.48 11.49 2.58
C ASP A 147 -0.98 10.11 3.00
N TRP A 148 -1.00 9.12 2.10
CA TRP A 148 -0.48 7.78 2.34
C TRP A 148 0.85 7.58 1.65
N ASP A 149 1.63 6.66 2.19
CA ASP A 149 2.95 6.28 1.73
C ASP A 149 3.07 4.76 1.55
N ASP A 150 3.96 4.36 0.64
CA ASP A 150 4.34 2.98 0.38
C ASP A 150 5.87 2.90 0.27
N ASP A 151 6.47 2.44 1.36
CA ASP A 151 7.91 2.31 1.61
C ASP A 151 8.52 1.10 0.89
N SER A 152 7.73 0.35 0.11
CA SER A 152 8.21 -0.82 -0.61
C SER A 152 8.93 -0.47 -1.92
N TRP A 153 8.74 0.76 -2.41
CA TRP A 153 9.49 1.28 -3.56
C TRP A 153 10.93 1.58 -3.16
N ASN A 154 11.88 1.15 -3.98
CA ASN A 154 13.30 1.28 -3.70
C ASN A 154 14.03 1.88 -4.91
N GLY A 155 14.37 3.17 -4.84
CA GLY A 155 15.03 3.91 -5.93
C GLY A 155 16.56 3.78 -5.95
N VAL A 156 17.19 3.91 -7.12
CA VAL A 156 18.67 4.02 -7.21
C VAL A 156 19.08 5.50 -7.23
N TRP A 157 19.39 6.06 -6.05
CA TRP A 157 19.79 7.45 -5.87
C TRP A 157 21.04 7.56 -4.97
N GLU A 158 21.74 8.69 -5.03
CA GLU A 158 22.95 8.95 -4.24
C GLU A 158 22.68 10.02 -3.19
N GLY A 159 23.18 9.79 -1.98
CA GLY A 159 23.05 10.68 -0.84
C GLY A 159 24.25 10.65 0.09
N LYS A 160 24.69 11.82 0.56
CA LYS A 160 25.79 11.94 1.53
C LYS A 160 25.48 12.94 2.62
N VAL A 161 26.04 12.67 3.79
CA VAL A 161 25.87 13.48 4.99
C VAL A 161 27.23 13.81 5.58
N LYS A 162 27.39 15.05 6.04
CA LYS A 162 28.59 15.51 6.74
C LYS A 162 28.20 16.26 8.01
N LEU A 163 28.63 15.76 9.17
CA LEU A 163 28.57 16.53 10.41
C LEU A 163 29.65 17.62 10.40
N ASN A 164 29.32 18.78 10.97
CA ASN A 164 30.22 19.92 11.06
C ASN A 164 29.98 20.72 12.36
N ASN A 165 30.81 21.71 12.63
CA ASN A 165 30.74 22.49 13.89
C ASN A 165 29.48 23.35 14.03
N ASN A 166 28.69 23.51 12.96
CA ASN A 166 27.47 24.31 12.97
C ASN A 166 26.22 23.44 12.86
N GLY A 167 26.34 22.10 12.82
CA GLY A 167 25.24 21.17 12.58
C GLY A 167 25.65 20.03 11.65
N TRP A 168 24.88 19.83 10.58
CA TRP A 168 25.23 18.88 9.52
C TRP A 168 24.72 19.33 8.16
N SER A 169 25.25 18.75 7.10
CA SER A 169 24.81 18.95 5.72
C SER A 169 24.41 17.62 5.10
N ALA A 170 23.45 17.68 4.19
CA ALA A 170 23.00 16.56 3.38
C ALA A 170 22.98 16.95 1.91
N GLU A 171 23.40 16.04 1.05
CA GLU A 171 23.32 16.15 -0.41
C GLU A 171 22.59 14.96 -0.98
N PHE A 172 21.73 15.22 -1.97
CA PHE A 172 20.93 14.25 -2.69
C PHE A 172 21.17 14.45 -4.18
N LYS A 173 21.37 13.36 -4.89
CA LYS A 173 21.32 13.26 -6.35
C LYS A 173 20.29 12.21 -6.71
N ILE A 174 19.18 12.67 -7.28
CA ILE A 174 18.05 11.84 -7.66
C ILE A 174 17.99 11.81 -9.19
N PRO A 175 18.41 10.71 -9.84
CA PRO A 175 18.38 10.61 -11.29
C PRO A 175 16.94 10.68 -11.83
N PHE A 176 16.74 11.39 -12.94
CA PHE A 176 15.45 11.44 -13.63
C PHE A 176 15.00 10.08 -14.16
N SER A 177 15.90 9.11 -14.26
CA SER A 177 15.53 7.72 -14.59
C SER A 177 14.78 7.01 -13.47
N GLN A 178 14.89 7.49 -12.22
CA GLN A 178 14.16 6.95 -11.08
C GLN A 178 12.78 7.58 -10.91
N LEU A 179 12.56 8.75 -11.52
CA LEU A 179 11.34 9.53 -11.37
C LEU A 179 10.49 9.42 -12.64
N ARG A 180 9.20 9.18 -12.46
CA ARG A 180 8.24 9.24 -13.57
C ARG A 180 7.57 10.60 -13.60
N PHE A 181 7.59 11.26 -14.75
CA PHE A 181 7.02 12.58 -14.94
C PHE A 181 6.65 12.82 -16.41
N LYS A 182 5.78 13.80 -16.64
CA LYS A 182 5.33 14.17 -17.98
C LYS A 182 6.48 14.79 -18.78
N ASP A 183 6.72 14.30 -20.00
CA ASP A 183 7.63 14.99 -20.94
C ASP A 183 7.03 16.33 -21.36
N SER A 184 7.72 17.42 -21.05
CA SER A 184 7.30 18.81 -21.27
C SER A 184 8.55 19.69 -21.39
N ASP A 185 8.48 20.75 -22.21
CA ASP A 185 9.58 21.70 -22.36
C ASP A 185 9.86 22.45 -21.05
N ILE A 186 8.79 22.74 -20.29
CA ILE A 186 8.84 23.33 -18.96
C ILE A 186 8.14 22.37 -18.01
N ASN A 187 8.86 21.92 -16.99
CA ASN A 187 8.34 21.03 -15.96
C ASN A 187 8.09 21.79 -14.67
N GLU A 188 6.84 21.76 -14.21
CA GLU A 188 6.44 22.26 -12.90
C GLU A 188 6.06 21.06 -12.03
N TRP A 189 6.77 20.88 -10.91
CA TRP A 189 6.55 19.80 -9.95
C TRP A 189 6.05 20.35 -8.63
N GLY A 190 5.46 19.53 -7.77
CA GLY A 190 5.31 19.85 -6.35
C GLY A 190 6.58 19.51 -5.58
N ILE A 191 6.96 20.32 -4.59
CA ILE A 191 8.05 20.02 -3.66
C ILE A 191 7.70 20.43 -2.22
N ASN A 192 8.20 19.65 -1.26
CA ASN A 192 8.23 20.01 0.15
C ASN A 192 9.45 19.39 0.83
N PHE A 193 9.76 19.86 2.04
CA PHE A 193 10.88 19.37 2.85
C PHE A 193 10.43 19.19 4.28
N SER A 194 11.03 18.23 4.99
CA SER A 194 10.89 18.14 6.44
C SER A 194 12.21 17.86 7.14
N ARG A 195 12.30 18.29 8.39
CA ARG A 195 13.40 18.01 9.31
C ARG A 195 12.85 17.46 10.61
N VAL A 196 13.46 16.39 11.08
CA VAL A 196 13.25 15.82 12.42
C VAL A 196 14.51 16.08 13.26
N ILE A 197 14.31 16.60 14.47
CA ILE A 197 15.36 16.78 15.48
C ILE A 197 14.99 15.89 16.66
N ALA A 198 15.63 14.72 16.75
CA ALA A 198 15.21 13.64 17.64
C ALA A 198 15.24 14.08 19.11
N ARG A 199 16.33 14.72 19.55
CA ARG A 199 16.50 15.17 20.95
C ARG A 199 15.44 16.19 21.42
N ARG A 200 14.75 16.86 20.49
CA ARG A 200 13.69 17.84 20.78
C ARG A 200 12.28 17.29 20.54
N ASN A 201 12.18 16.10 19.93
CA ASN A 201 10.94 15.60 19.32
C ASN A 201 10.30 16.66 18.41
N GLU A 202 11.15 17.41 17.69
CA GLU A 202 10.71 18.48 16.81
C GLU A 202 10.61 17.97 15.38
N LYS A 203 9.45 18.15 14.76
CA LYS A 203 9.22 17.91 13.34
C LYS A 203 8.81 19.22 12.70
N SER A 204 9.57 19.65 11.71
CA SER A 204 9.32 20.91 10.99
C SER A 204 9.26 20.68 9.49
N TYR A 205 8.52 21.55 8.80
CA TYR A 205 8.29 21.47 7.37
C TYR A 205 8.51 22.84 6.71
N TYR A 206 8.92 22.84 5.45
CA TYR A 206 8.94 24.08 4.67
C TYR A 206 7.50 24.58 4.40
N VAL A 207 6.64 23.69 3.92
CA VAL A 207 5.19 23.88 3.90
C VAL A 207 4.57 22.97 4.95
N TYR A 208 4.25 23.54 6.11
CA TYR A 208 3.56 22.78 7.17
C TYR A 208 2.06 22.70 6.88
N VAL A 209 1.49 21.55 7.18
CA VAL A 209 0.03 21.33 7.16
C VAL A 209 -0.42 21.23 8.61
N PRO A 210 -1.34 22.09 9.08
CA PRO A 210 -1.84 22.00 10.44
C PRO A 210 -2.46 20.62 10.73
N LYS A 211 -2.37 20.14 11.96
CA LYS A 211 -2.91 18.85 12.41
C LYS A 211 -4.42 18.75 12.22
N ASN A 212 -5.13 19.88 12.23
CA ASN A 212 -6.58 19.94 11.98
C ASN A 212 -6.93 19.98 10.47
N GLU A 213 -5.95 20.03 9.58
CA GLU A 213 -6.14 19.98 8.15
C GLU A 213 -5.89 18.58 7.55
N SER A 214 -6.26 18.42 6.28
CA SER A 214 -6.06 17.19 5.51
C SER A 214 -5.28 17.38 4.23
N GLY A 215 -4.75 16.25 3.76
CA GLY A 215 -3.82 16.20 2.63
C GLY A 215 -2.38 16.43 3.07
N PHE A 216 -1.45 16.09 2.18
CA PHE A 216 -0.03 16.36 2.36
C PHE A 216 0.60 16.77 1.02
N VAL A 217 0.51 15.91 0.01
CA VAL A 217 1.00 16.19 -1.35
C VAL A 217 0.31 17.41 -1.95
N SER A 218 -0.99 17.58 -1.69
CA SER A 218 -1.78 18.70 -2.21
C SER A 218 -1.35 20.08 -1.73
N HIS A 219 -0.57 20.15 -0.66
CA HIS A 219 -0.03 21.40 -0.12
C HIS A 219 1.35 21.75 -0.67
N PHE A 220 1.97 20.88 -1.46
CA PHE A 220 3.32 21.11 -1.97
C PHE A 220 3.37 22.39 -2.82
N VAL A 221 4.40 23.20 -2.59
CA VAL A 221 4.67 24.40 -3.39
C VAL A 221 5.20 24.01 -4.76
N SER A 222 4.99 24.86 -5.76
CA SER A 222 5.52 24.64 -7.10
C SER A 222 7.05 24.76 -7.14
N LEU A 223 7.70 23.75 -7.70
CA LEU A 223 9.07 23.75 -8.16
C LEU A 223 9.11 24.10 -9.64
N THR A 224 9.83 25.17 -9.99
CA THR A 224 9.87 25.77 -11.33
C THR A 224 11.31 25.89 -11.84
N GLY A 225 11.48 26.26 -13.12
CA GLY A 225 12.81 26.49 -13.72
C GLY A 225 13.50 25.25 -14.28
N MET A 226 12.85 24.08 -14.21
CA MET A 226 13.32 22.85 -14.84
C MET A 226 12.88 22.81 -16.31
N GLU A 227 13.85 22.99 -17.20
CA GLU A 227 13.64 23.07 -18.64
C GLU A 227 14.36 21.94 -19.36
N ASN A 228 13.72 21.37 -20.38
CA ASN A 228 14.30 20.34 -21.25
C ASN A 228 14.80 19.06 -20.54
N ILE A 229 14.25 18.73 -19.37
CA ILE A 229 14.51 17.44 -18.71
C ILE A 229 13.73 16.33 -19.41
N LYS A 230 14.32 15.14 -19.52
CA LYS A 230 13.69 14.00 -20.17
C LYS A 230 13.43 12.86 -19.19
N PRO A 231 12.23 12.25 -19.20
CA PRO A 231 11.99 11.05 -18.42
C PRO A 231 12.91 9.94 -18.96
N GLY A 232 13.55 9.19 -18.05
CA GLY A 232 14.44 8.12 -18.47
C GLY A 232 13.66 7.00 -19.16
N SER A 233 13.98 6.70 -20.42
CA SER A 233 13.55 5.45 -21.07
C SER A 233 14.67 4.43 -20.93
N GLN A 234 14.51 3.50 -19.98
CA GLN A 234 15.44 2.40 -19.79
C GLN A 234 14.76 1.09 -20.20
N LEU A 235 15.40 0.39 -21.13
CA LEU A 235 15.16 -1.02 -21.40
C LEU A 235 16.28 -1.78 -20.71
N GLU A 236 15.92 -2.57 -19.72
CA GLU A 236 16.83 -3.46 -19.00
C GLU A 236 16.42 -4.89 -19.32
N ILE A 237 17.41 -5.71 -19.67
CA ILE A 237 17.24 -7.15 -19.89
C ILE A 237 18.26 -7.84 -19.01
N LEU A 238 17.78 -8.68 -18.09
CA LEU A 238 18.56 -9.34 -17.07
C LEU A 238 18.41 -10.86 -17.23
N PRO A 239 19.21 -11.51 -18.10
CA PRO A 239 19.24 -12.96 -18.17
C PRO A 239 19.99 -13.53 -16.95
N TYR A 240 19.53 -14.66 -16.44
CA TYR A 240 20.20 -15.34 -15.34
C TYR A 240 20.15 -16.85 -15.49
N ILE A 241 21.12 -17.50 -14.85
CA ILE A 241 21.23 -18.94 -14.71
C ILE A 241 21.27 -19.22 -13.21
N THR A 242 20.42 -20.12 -12.76
CA THR A 242 20.33 -20.53 -11.36
C THR A 242 20.71 -21.99 -11.23
N SER A 243 21.30 -22.34 -10.08
CA SER A 243 21.73 -23.69 -9.78
C SER A 243 21.55 -23.89 -8.28
N LYS A 244 20.55 -24.69 -7.91
CA LYS A 244 20.31 -25.08 -6.52
C LYS A 244 20.79 -26.52 -6.30
N ALA A 245 21.68 -26.72 -5.34
CA ALA A 245 22.07 -28.03 -4.85
C ALA A 245 21.62 -28.13 -3.39
N GLU A 246 20.75 -29.10 -3.11
CA GLU A 246 20.18 -29.33 -1.79
C GLU A 246 20.66 -30.67 -1.27
N TYR A 247 21.21 -30.69 -0.05
CA TYR A 247 21.66 -31.90 0.62
C TYR A 247 20.84 -32.09 1.89
N THR A 248 20.02 -33.13 1.92
CA THR A 248 19.13 -33.42 3.05
C THR A 248 19.41 -34.81 3.61
N HIS A 249 18.96 -35.07 4.84
CA HIS A 249 18.95 -36.42 5.40
C HIS A 249 17.58 -37.03 5.09
N PRO A 250 17.48 -37.90 4.08
CA PRO A 250 16.19 -38.44 3.67
C PRO A 250 15.63 -39.38 4.74
N ALA A 251 14.31 -39.60 4.69
CA ALA A 251 13.68 -40.64 5.50
C ALA A 251 14.21 -42.02 5.06
N ALA A 252 14.28 -42.97 6.00
CA ALA A 252 14.72 -44.33 5.68
C ALA A 252 13.79 -44.95 4.61
N ASN A 253 14.39 -45.44 3.53
CA ASN A 253 13.72 -46.03 2.36
C ASN A 253 12.93 -45.05 1.46
N ASP A 254 13.16 -43.74 1.55
CA ASP A 254 12.59 -42.77 0.60
C ASP A 254 13.19 -43.02 -0.82
N PRO A 255 12.37 -43.43 -1.81
CA PRO A 255 12.83 -43.75 -3.15
C PRO A 255 13.06 -42.52 -4.04
N PHE A 256 12.64 -41.33 -3.59
CA PHE A 256 12.69 -40.07 -4.34
C PHE A 256 13.78 -39.12 -3.85
N ASN A 257 14.29 -39.32 -2.64
CA ASN A 257 15.33 -38.49 -2.06
C ASN A 257 16.54 -39.32 -1.65
N ASP A 258 17.60 -39.28 -2.47
CA ASP A 258 18.88 -39.93 -2.16
C ASP A 258 19.80 -39.08 -1.26
N GLY A 259 19.26 -37.96 -0.73
CA GLY A 259 19.98 -36.98 0.05
C GLY A 259 20.63 -35.87 -0.78
N SER A 260 20.47 -35.88 -2.11
CA SER A 260 20.94 -34.81 -2.99
C SER A 260 19.92 -34.44 -4.07
N LYS A 261 19.59 -33.16 -4.21
CA LYS A 261 18.73 -32.65 -5.29
C LYS A 261 19.41 -31.50 -6.02
N TYR A 262 19.53 -31.62 -7.33
CA TYR A 262 20.12 -30.59 -8.18
C TYR A 262 19.08 -30.01 -9.14
N LEU A 263 18.86 -28.70 -9.07
CA LEU A 263 17.85 -27.98 -9.83
C LEU A 263 18.51 -26.82 -10.59
N PRO A 264 18.86 -27.00 -11.88
CA PRO A 264 19.31 -25.93 -12.73
C PRO A 264 18.11 -25.15 -13.29
N GLY A 265 18.27 -23.85 -13.45
CA GLY A 265 17.27 -22.96 -14.03
C GLY A 265 17.90 -21.92 -14.95
N VAL A 266 17.12 -21.46 -15.93
CA VAL A 266 17.46 -20.32 -16.79
C VAL A 266 16.22 -19.45 -16.88
N GLY A 267 16.39 -18.15 -16.71
CA GLY A 267 15.32 -17.19 -16.81
C GLY A 267 15.82 -15.84 -17.33
N ALA A 268 14.88 -14.94 -17.58
CA ALA A 268 15.20 -13.59 -18.00
C ALA A 268 14.12 -12.63 -17.52
N ASP A 269 14.55 -11.50 -16.97
CA ASP A 269 13.68 -10.39 -16.61
C ASP A 269 13.87 -9.22 -17.57
N ILE A 270 12.79 -8.51 -17.87
CA ILE A 270 12.75 -7.37 -18.77
C ILE A 270 12.04 -6.23 -18.04
N LYS A 271 12.65 -5.05 -18.00
CA LYS A 271 12.02 -3.83 -17.52
C LYS A 271 12.12 -2.76 -18.59
N MET A 272 10.98 -2.18 -18.96
CA MET A 272 10.90 -1.22 -20.05
C MET A 272 9.95 -0.07 -19.70
N GLY A 273 10.42 1.17 -19.80
CA GLY A 273 9.56 2.34 -19.82
C GLY A 273 8.76 2.42 -21.14
N ILE A 274 7.43 2.54 -21.05
CA ILE A 274 6.55 2.76 -22.21
C ILE A 274 6.02 4.20 -22.13
N GLY A 275 6.46 5.03 -23.08
CA GLY A 275 6.24 6.47 -23.00
C GLY A 275 6.92 7.06 -21.77
N SER A 276 6.35 8.14 -21.23
CA SER A 276 6.93 8.85 -20.08
C SER A 276 6.50 8.32 -18.71
N ASN A 277 5.44 7.51 -18.65
CA ASN A 277 4.72 7.28 -17.38
C ASN A 277 4.26 5.83 -17.11
N LEU A 278 4.43 4.90 -18.06
CA LEU A 278 4.11 3.49 -17.88
C LEU A 278 5.38 2.66 -17.82
N THR A 279 5.35 1.57 -17.05
CA THR A 279 6.45 0.60 -17.00
C THR A 279 5.91 -0.79 -17.23
N LEU A 280 6.54 -1.48 -18.17
CA LEU A 280 6.38 -2.90 -18.42
C LEU A 280 7.49 -3.66 -17.70
N ASN A 281 7.11 -4.52 -16.76
CA ASN A 281 7.98 -5.54 -16.19
C ASN A 281 7.54 -6.88 -16.77
N ALA A 282 8.44 -7.67 -17.31
CA ALA A 282 8.16 -9.01 -17.80
C ALA A 282 9.22 -9.98 -17.31
N THR A 283 8.85 -11.23 -17.12
CA THR A 283 9.75 -12.30 -16.68
C THR A 283 9.41 -13.60 -17.40
N ILE A 284 10.44 -14.36 -17.71
CA ILE A 284 10.34 -15.71 -18.27
C ILE A 284 11.06 -16.64 -17.30
N ASN A 285 10.34 -17.66 -16.81
CA ASN A 285 10.80 -18.61 -15.81
C ASN A 285 11.46 -17.93 -14.58
N PRO A 286 10.74 -17.05 -13.84
CA PRO A 286 11.24 -16.33 -12.68
C PRO A 286 11.84 -17.24 -11.61
N ASP A 287 13.03 -16.89 -11.10
CA ASP A 287 13.54 -17.44 -9.84
C ASP A 287 12.99 -16.66 -8.64
N PHE A 288 11.83 -17.07 -8.15
CA PHE A 288 11.29 -16.58 -6.88
C PHE A 288 11.72 -17.41 -5.68
N GLY A 289 12.71 -18.32 -5.83
CA GLY A 289 13.21 -19.14 -4.73
C GLY A 289 14.14 -18.40 -3.76
N GLN A 290 14.55 -17.17 -4.09
CA GLN A 290 15.50 -16.38 -3.28
C GLN A 290 14.84 -15.39 -2.31
N VAL A 291 13.50 -15.30 -2.29
CA VAL A 291 12.80 -14.47 -1.30
C VAL A 291 12.74 -15.16 0.06
N GLU A 292 12.77 -14.36 1.13
CA GLU A 292 12.69 -14.85 2.52
C GLU A 292 11.56 -15.86 2.72
N ILE A 293 11.87 -16.91 3.48
CA ILE A 293 10.89 -17.90 3.92
C ILE A 293 9.87 -17.21 4.84
N ASP A 294 8.59 -17.49 4.64
CA ASP A 294 7.55 -16.96 5.51
C ASP A 294 7.75 -17.40 6.97
N PRO A 295 7.44 -16.53 7.94
CA PRO A 295 7.48 -16.94 9.33
C PRO A 295 6.50 -18.10 9.55
N ALA A 296 6.93 -19.10 10.32
CA ALA A 296 6.04 -20.19 10.73
C ALA A 296 4.94 -19.63 11.64
N VAL A 297 3.73 -19.47 11.09
CA VAL A 297 2.55 -19.05 11.85
C VAL A 297 1.73 -20.29 12.18
N ILE A 298 1.58 -20.60 13.48
CA ILE A 298 0.62 -21.60 13.93
C ILE A 298 -0.78 -20.99 13.79
N ASN A 299 -1.48 -21.34 12.73
CA ASN A 299 -2.85 -20.92 12.50
C ASN A 299 -3.81 -21.96 13.08
N LEU A 300 -4.55 -21.56 14.13
CA LEU A 300 -5.57 -22.39 14.77
C LEU A 300 -6.99 -22.11 14.25
N SER A 301 -7.11 -21.25 13.24
CA SER A 301 -8.40 -20.91 12.63
C SER A 301 -8.73 -21.79 11.43
N ASP A 302 -9.99 -21.75 11.02
CA ASP A 302 -10.58 -22.43 9.87
C ASP A 302 -10.40 -21.66 8.55
N VAL A 303 -9.67 -20.56 8.59
CA VAL A 303 -9.40 -19.66 7.46
C VAL A 303 -7.90 -19.60 7.20
N GLU A 304 -7.52 -19.42 5.95
CA GLU A 304 -6.11 -19.44 5.54
C GLU A 304 -5.33 -18.23 6.08
N THR A 305 -4.01 -18.31 6.29
CA THR A 305 -3.22 -17.15 6.77
C THR A 305 -2.85 -16.22 5.61
N TYR A 306 -2.95 -14.91 5.82
CA TYR A 306 -2.46 -13.91 4.87
C TYR A 306 -0.98 -13.62 5.10
N TYR A 307 -0.18 -13.76 4.05
CA TYR A 307 1.24 -13.41 4.01
C TYR A 307 1.49 -12.20 3.11
N SER A 308 2.32 -11.26 3.52
CA SER A 308 2.71 -10.12 2.68
C SER A 308 3.58 -10.56 1.50
N GLU A 309 3.41 -9.98 0.33
CA GLU A 309 4.25 -10.26 -0.84
C GLU A 309 5.70 -9.82 -0.61
N LYS A 310 6.66 -10.61 -1.08
CA LYS A 310 8.11 -10.36 -0.93
C LYS A 310 8.84 -10.29 -2.26
N ARG A 311 8.22 -10.75 -3.35
CA ARG A 311 8.84 -10.79 -4.68
C ARG A 311 8.83 -9.39 -5.32
N PRO A 312 9.99 -8.84 -5.70
CA PRO A 312 10.08 -7.49 -6.28
C PRO A 312 9.15 -7.27 -7.49
N PHE A 313 8.99 -8.30 -8.33
CA PHE A 313 8.07 -8.26 -9.47
C PHE A 313 6.63 -7.93 -9.09
N PHE A 314 6.13 -8.34 -7.91
CA PHE A 314 4.76 -8.07 -7.48
C PHE A 314 4.66 -6.85 -6.58
N ILE A 315 5.71 -6.51 -5.84
CA ILE A 315 5.77 -5.35 -4.94
C ILE A 315 5.77 -4.03 -5.71
N GLU A 316 6.60 -3.91 -6.75
CA GLU A 316 6.79 -2.62 -7.42
C GLU A 316 5.46 -2.09 -7.99
N GLY A 317 4.96 -0.95 -7.50
CA GLY A 317 3.68 -0.40 -7.98
C GLY A 317 2.45 -1.24 -7.59
N ALA A 318 2.54 -2.06 -6.54
CA ALA A 318 1.41 -2.82 -6.00
C ALA A 318 0.23 -1.90 -5.61
N SER A 319 0.52 -0.68 -5.14
CA SER A 319 -0.48 0.33 -4.79
C SER A 319 -1.46 0.68 -5.92
N ILE A 320 -1.07 0.50 -7.20
CA ILE A 320 -1.97 0.69 -8.35
C ILE A 320 -3.12 -0.31 -8.32
N PHE A 321 -2.90 -1.51 -7.78
CA PHE A 321 -3.88 -2.58 -7.63
C PHE A 321 -4.67 -2.48 -6.32
N ASN A 322 -4.48 -1.44 -5.51
CA ASN A 322 -5.36 -1.20 -4.38
C ASN A 322 -6.78 -0.89 -4.87
N PHE A 323 -7.76 -1.51 -4.21
CA PHE A 323 -9.17 -1.43 -4.57
C PHE A 323 -10.00 -1.00 -3.35
N GLY A 324 -11.01 -0.17 -3.56
CA GLY A 324 -11.94 0.22 -2.50
C GLY A 324 -11.39 1.19 -1.46
N GLN A 325 -10.23 1.79 -1.73
CA GLN A 325 -9.59 2.80 -0.91
C GLN A 325 -9.25 4.02 -1.80
N GLY A 326 -9.79 5.18 -1.44
CA GLY A 326 -9.46 6.46 -2.06
C GLY A 326 -10.25 7.64 -1.50
N GLY A 327 -9.62 8.81 -1.42
CA GLY A 327 -10.23 10.07 -0.98
C GLY A 327 -10.42 10.21 0.54
N ALA A 328 -10.83 9.13 1.21
CA ALA A 328 -10.87 9.10 2.67
C ALA A 328 -9.51 8.79 3.29
N ARG A 329 -9.22 9.42 4.43
CA ARG A 329 -7.96 9.23 5.19
C ARG A 329 -7.99 8.06 6.16
N SER A 330 -9.18 7.62 6.58
CA SER A 330 -9.37 6.61 7.63
C SER A 330 -10.52 5.67 7.27
N TYR A 331 -10.28 4.37 7.42
CA TYR A 331 -11.25 3.30 7.16
C TYR A 331 -11.36 2.43 8.40
N TRP A 332 -12.30 2.73 9.30
CA TRP A 332 -12.50 1.88 10.47
C TRP A 332 -13.14 0.56 10.05
N GLY A 333 -12.56 -0.54 10.53
CA GLY A 333 -13.08 -1.89 10.35
C GLY A 333 -13.48 -2.47 11.69
N PHE A 334 -14.77 -2.79 11.88
CA PHE A 334 -15.27 -3.53 13.03
C PHE A 334 -15.64 -4.94 12.59
N ASN A 335 -14.68 -5.86 12.68
CA ASN A 335 -14.79 -7.23 12.15
C ASN A 335 -15.16 -7.26 10.66
N TRP A 336 -14.67 -6.27 9.90
CA TRP A 336 -14.86 -6.15 8.46
C TRP A 336 -13.50 -6.04 7.79
N SER A 337 -13.17 -6.97 6.89
CA SER A 337 -11.91 -6.96 6.16
C SER A 337 -11.91 -5.94 5.03
N ASN A 338 -10.74 -5.37 4.73
CA ASN A 338 -10.55 -4.58 3.52
C ASN A 338 -10.80 -5.46 2.28
N PRO A 339 -11.34 -4.90 1.19
CA PRO A 339 -11.49 -5.64 -0.05
C PRO A 339 -10.11 -5.99 -0.60
N ASN A 340 -9.85 -7.28 -0.79
CA ASN A 340 -8.60 -7.74 -1.38
C ASN A 340 -8.88 -8.54 -2.64
N PHE A 341 -9.08 -7.83 -3.75
CA PHE A 341 -9.41 -8.47 -5.04
C PHE A 341 -8.16 -9.03 -5.73
N PHE A 342 -6.96 -8.59 -5.32
CA PHE A 342 -5.71 -9.08 -5.86
C PHE A 342 -4.69 -9.41 -4.76
N TYR A 343 -4.44 -10.71 -4.60
CA TYR A 343 -3.44 -11.30 -3.74
C TYR A 343 -2.41 -12.06 -4.59
N SER A 344 -1.28 -11.42 -4.87
CA SER A 344 -0.24 -11.92 -5.79
C SER A 344 0.34 -13.28 -5.42
N ARG A 345 0.31 -13.67 -4.14
CA ARG A 345 0.78 -14.98 -3.66
C ARG A 345 -0.06 -16.17 -4.15
N ARG A 346 -1.21 -15.93 -4.78
CA ARG A 346 -1.93 -16.98 -5.53
C ARG A 346 -1.14 -17.46 -6.75
N ILE A 347 -0.33 -16.58 -7.36
CA ILE A 347 0.44 -16.88 -8.56
C ILE A 347 1.77 -17.52 -8.15
N GLY A 348 1.97 -18.78 -8.54
CA GLY A 348 3.17 -19.55 -8.22
C GLY A 348 3.20 -20.16 -6.80
N ARG A 349 2.02 -20.28 -6.17
CA ARG A 349 1.85 -20.93 -4.86
C ARG A 349 2.20 -22.43 -4.87
N VAL A 350 2.21 -23.04 -3.70
CA VAL A 350 2.25 -24.50 -3.52
C VAL A 350 1.10 -25.16 -4.29
N PRO A 351 1.34 -26.28 -5.02
CA PRO A 351 0.28 -27.06 -5.67
C PRO A 351 -0.88 -27.41 -4.74
N GLU A 352 -2.12 -27.26 -5.23
CA GLU A 352 -3.32 -27.55 -4.43
C GLU A 352 -3.84 -28.99 -4.53
N GLY A 353 -3.52 -29.67 -5.64
CA GLY A 353 -4.05 -30.99 -5.93
C GLY A 353 -3.62 -31.99 -4.86
N SER A 354 -4.59 -32.73 -4.34
CA SER A 354 -4.32 -33.81 -3.40
C SER A 354 -3.50 -34.92 -4.07
N LEU A 355 -2.74 -35.65 -3.28
CA LEU A 355 -2.06 -36.86 -3.74
C LEU A 355 -2.94 -38.08 -3.44
N PRO A 356 -2.97 -39.08 -4.34
CA PRO A 356 -3.48 -40.40 -4.01
C PRO A 356 -2.74 -40.99 -2.80
N ASN A 357 -3.32 -42.02 -2.17
CA ASN A 357 -2.65 -42.75 -1.10
C ASN A 357 -1.26 -43.21 -1.56
N ASN A 358 -0.24 -42.87 -0.77
CA ASN A 358 1.15 -43.12 -1.08
C ASN A 358 1.95 -43.43 0.20
N ASP A 359 3.03 -44.19 0.03
CA ASP A 359 4.01 -44.47 1.07
C ASP A 359 5.08 -43.36 1.11
N PHE A 360 5.44 -42.85 -0.07
CA PHE A 360 6.36 -41.72 -0.29
C PHE A 360 5.91 -40.87 -1.47
N SER A 361 6.26 -39.58 -1.50
CA SER A 361 5.97 -38.68 -2.61
C SER A 361 7.01 -37.56 -2.76
N ASP A 362 7.36 -37.22 -4.00
CA ASP A 362 8.07 -35.97 -4.34
C ASP A 362 7.09 -35.05 -5.09
N ALA A 363 6.62 -34.03 -4.38
CA ALA A 363 5.75 -32.99 -4.91
C ALA A 363 6.49 -31.64 -4.92
N PRO A 364 6.29 -30.81 -5.96
CA PRO A 364 6.90 -29.48 -6.00
C PRO A 364 6.47 -28.61 -4.82
N SER A 365 7.43 -27.88 -4.22
CA SER A 365 7.16 -26.94 -3.13
C SER A 365 6.52 -25.63 -3.60
N GLY A 366 6.31 -25.46 -4.90
CA GLY A 366 5.76 -24.26 -5.52
C GLY A 366 5.51 -24.50 -7.00
N THR A 367 4.50 -23.83 -7.54
CA THR A 367 4.13 -23.92 -8.96
C THR A 367 5.03 -23.00 -9.77
N HIS A 368 5.70 -23.52 -10.79
CA HIS A 368 6.58 -22.71 -11.63
C HIS A 368 5.77 -21.75 -12.49
N ILE A 369 6.16 -20.48 -12.49
CA ILE A 369 5.60 -19.48 -13.41
C ILE A 369 6.37 -19.62 -14.73
N LEU A 370 5.67 -19.89 -15.84
CA LEU A 370 6.31 -19.97 -17.16
C LEU A 370 6.73 -18.58 -17.65
N GLY A 371 5.87 -17.59 -17.37
CA GLY A 371 6.17 -16.20 -17.60
C GLY A 371 5.07 -15.30 -17.06
N ALA A 372 5.43 -14.06 -16.80
CA ALA A 372 4.51 -13.02 -16.37
C ALA A 372 4.87 -11.66 -16.97
N ALA A 373 3.86 -10.82 -17.18
CA ALA A 373 4.02 -9.44 -17.61
C ALA A 373 3.13 -8.54 -16.76
N LYS A 374 3.67 -7.41 -16.34
CA LYS A 374 2.99 -6.37 -15.56
C LYS A 374 3.21 -5.03 -16.24
N LEU A 375 2.12 -4.38 -16.67
CA LEU A 375 2.14 -3.01 -17.15
C LEU A 375 1.50 -2.13 -16.09
N SER A 376 2.20 -1.10 -15.61
CA SER A 376 1.68 -0.25 -14.54
C SER A 376 2.22 1.18 -14.62
N GLY A 377 1.38 2.15 -14.30
CA GLY A 377 1.76 3.55 -14.17
C GLY A 377 0.60 4.51 -14.30
N LYS A 378 0.92 5.80 -14.51
CA LYS A 378 -0.07 6.85 -14.72
C LYS A 378 -0.13 7.25 -16.20
N LEU A 379 -1.31 7.61 -16.70
CA LEU A 379 -1.48 8.18 -18.04
C LEU A 379 -2.10 9.57 -17.90
N ASN A 380 -1.47 10.58 -18.49
CA ASN A 380 -1.92 11.98 -18.47
C ASN A 380 -2.16 12.57 -17.05
N GLY A 381 -1.50 12.02 -16.02
CA GLY A 381 -1.56 12.49 -14.63
C GLY A 381 -2.85 12.17 -13.86
N ASN A 382 -3.91 11.72 -14.53
CA ASN A 382 -5.21 11.48 -13.90
C ASN A 382 -5.79 10.08 -14.14
N TRP A 383 -5.12 9.24 -14.92
CA TRP A 383 -5.46 7.83 -15.05
C TRP A 383 -4.38 6.98 -14.39
N ASN A 384 -4.75 6.10 -13.47
CA ASN A 384 -3.91 5.03 -12.95
C ASN A 384 -4.29 3.74 -13.69
N ILE A 385 -3.31 3.08 -14.33
CA ILE A 385 -3.53 1.85 -15.10
C ILE A 385 -2.56 0.78 -14.60
N GLY A 386 -3.09 -0.41 -14.36
CA GLY A 386 -2.33 -1.59 -13.96
C GLY A 386 -2.89 -2.85 -14.61
N THR A 387 -2.04 -3.71 -15.15
CA THR A 387 -2.42 -5.07 -15.52
C THR A 387 -1.30 -6.05 -15.22
N ILE A 388 -1.65 -7.25 -14.78
CA ILE A 388 -0.75 -8.39 -14.60
C ILE A 388 -1.31 -9.55 -15.41
N GLN A 389 -0.44 -10.24 -16.13
CA GLN A 389 -0.74 -11.40 -16.97
C GLN A 389 0.30 -12.45 -16.65
N ALA A 390 -0.11 -13.61 -16.14
CA ALA A 390 0.82 -14.68 -15.77
C ALA A 390 0.29 -16.04 -16.20
N VAL A 391 1.20 -16.93 -16.58
CA VAL A 391 0.89 -18.34 -16.85
C VAL A 391 1.78 -19.21 -15.98
N THR A 392 1.17 -20.12 -15.23
CA THR A 392 1.89 -21.12 -14.44
C THR A 392 1.89 -22.46 -15.15
N LYS A 393 2.97 -23.21 -14.95
CA LYS A 393 3.19 -24.55 -15.49
C LYS A 393 2.21 -25.54 -14.84
N ARG A 394 1.92 -26.61 -15.56
CA ARG A 394 1.34 -27.81 -14.98
C ARG A 394 2.38 -28.54 -14.15
N GLU A 395 2.07 -28.83 -12.90
CA GLU A 395 2.95 -29.55 -12.00
C GLU A 395 2.50 -30.99 -11.80
N TYR A 396 3.49 -31.86 -11.67
CA TYR A 396 3.32 -33.27 -11.41
C TYR A 396 4.06 -33.64 -10.14
N ALA A 397 3.52 -34.61 -9.44
CA ALA A 397 4.18 -35.26 -8.33
C ALA A 397 4.40 -36.73 -8.65
N GLU A 398 5.58 -37.23 -8.28
CA GLU A 398 5.86 -38.65 -8.28
C GLU A 398 5.52 -39.23 -6.91
N TYR A 399 4.90 -40.40 -6.87
CA TYR A 399 4.59 -41.08 -5.61
C TYR A 399 4.75 -42.59 -5.75
N GLU A 400 5.08 -43.24 -4.63
CA GLU A 400 5.20 -44.68 -4.54
C GLU A 400 4.03 -45.26 -3.73
N TYR A 401 3.45 -46.33 -4.23
CA TYR A 401 2.41 -47.09 -3.52
C TYR A 401 2.61 -48.59 -3.75
N ASN A 402 2.76 -49.34 -2.66
CA ASN A 402 3.02 -50.79 -2.70
C ASN A 402 4.24 -51.15 -3.60
N GLY A 403 5.30 -50.33 -3.54
CA GLY A 403 6.54 -50.53 -4.31
C GLY A 403 6.44 -50.21 -5.82
N ASN A 404 5.31 -49.65 -6.29
CA ASN A 404 5.17 -49.17 -7.66
C ASN A 404 5.18 -47.64 -7.69
N ARG A 405 5.89 -47.07 -8.68
CA ARG A 405 5.98 -45.62 -8.87
C ARG A 405 4.93 -45.13 -9.87
N PHE A 406 4.33 -43.99 -9.55
CA PHE A 406 3.33 -43.33 -10.35
C PHE A 406 3.62 -41.84 -10.44
N GLU A 407 3.14 -41.20 -11.51
CA GLU A 407 3.13 -39.75 -11.66
C GLU A 407 1.67 -39.30 -11.74
N THR A 408 1.31 -38.23 -11.03
CA THR A 408 -0.01 -37.61 -11.11
C THR A 408 0.12 -36.11 -11.20
N GLU A 409 -0.86 -35.48 -11.85
CA GLU A 409 -0.95 -34.02 -11.88
C GLU A 409 -1.38 -33.50 -10.50
N VAL A 410 -0.68 -32.48 -10.00
CA VAL A 410 -0.99 -31.82 -8.72
C VAL A 410 -1.31 -30.33 -8.86
N GLU A 411 -0.95 -29.70 -9.98
CA GLU A 411 -1.42 -28.36 -10.31
C GLU A 411 -1.65 -28.24 -11.82
N PRO A 412 -2.82 -27.73 -12.27
CA PRO A 412 -3.08 -27.52 -13.69
C PRO A 412 -2.34 -26.33 -14.27
N LEU A 413 -2.17 -26.36 -15.59
CA LEU A 413 -1.78 -25.17 -16.35
C LEU A 413 -2.81 -24.08 -16.09
N SER A 414 -2.37 -22.95 -15.53
CA SER A 414 -3.26 -21.88 -15.09
C SER A 414 -2.84 -20.54 -15.67
N TYR A 415 -3.82 -19.78 -16.15
CA TYR A 415 -3.67 -18.39 -16.56
C TYR A 415 -4.30 -17.48 -15.50
N TYR A 416 -3.57 -16.42 -15.15
CA TYR A 416 -3.95 -15.41 -14.19
C TYR A 416 -3.89 -14.03 -14.86
N GLY A 417 -5.00 -13.31 -14.85
CA GLY A 417 -5.12 -11.96 -15.40
C GLY A 417 -5.69 -11.01 -14.37
N VAL A 418 -5.09 -9.84 -14.23
CA VAL A 418 -5.56 -8.73 -13.40
C VAL A 418 -5.58 -7.49 -14.25
N PHE A 419 -6.66 -6.72 -14.18
CA PHE A 419 -6.79 -5.44 -14.85
C PHE A 419 -7.35 -4.40 -13.88
N ARG A 420 -6.74 -3.21 -13.90
CA ARG A 420 -7.07 -2.10 -13.02
C ARG A 420 -6.96 -0.81 -13.80
N VAL A 421 -8.03 -0.03 -13.77
CA VAL A 421 -8.05 1.34 -14.25
C VAL A 421 -8.75 2.22 -13.23
N GLN A 422 -8.21 3.40 -12.96
CA GLN A 422 -8.81 4.39 -12.10
C GLN A 422 -8.61 5.76 -12.71
N LYS A 423 -9.64 6.59 -12.68
CA LYS A 423 -9.61 7.97 -13.16
C LYS A 423 -9.92 8.91 -12.02
N GLU A 424 -9.10 9.94 -11.91
CA GLU A 424 -9.33 11.06 -11.02
C GLU A 424 -9.87 12.27 -11.79
N PHE A 425 -10.77 13.00 -11.15
CA PHE A 425 -11.44 14.16 -11.72
C PHE A 425 -11.28 15.35 -10.79
N ASN A 426 -11.31 16.55 -11.37
CA ASN A 426 -11.34 17.83 -10.64
C ASN A 426 -10.22 17.91 -9.57
N GLU A 427 -8.96 17.70 -9.98
CA GLU A 427 -7.80 17.78 -9.06
C GLU A 427 -7.94 16.86 -7.84
N GLY A 428 -8.32 15.60 -8.12
CA GLY A 428 -8.50 14.55 -7.12
C GLY A 428 -9.78 14.66 -6.29
N PHE A 429 -10.66 15.62 -6.58
CA PHE A 429 -11.91 15.80 -5.82
C PHE A 429 -12.85 14.59 -5.94
N GLN A 430 -12.77 13.88 -7.05
CA GLN A 430 -13.50 12.63 -7.29
C GLN A 430 -12.58 11.61 -7.91
N GLY A 431 -12.88 10.35 -7.69
CA GLY A 431 -12.24 9.24 -8.38
C GLY A 431 -13.20 8.12 -8.64
N LEU A 432 -13.04 7.47 -9.79
CA LEU A 432 -13.77 6.28 -10.16
C LEU A 432 -12.80 5.26 -10.72
N GLY A 433 -12.90 4.03 -10.25
CA GLY A 433 -12.07 2.94 -10.69
C GLY A 433 -12.85 1.67 -10.97
N PHE A 434 -12.22 0.84 -11.77
CA PHE A 434 -12.63 -0.50 -12.13
C PHE A 434 -11.47 -1.46 -11.91
N MET A 435 -11.79 -2.66 -11.42
CA MET A 435 -10.85 -3.78 -11.31
C MET A 435 -11.52 -5.05 -11.80
N SER A 436 -10.76 -5.90 -12.48
CA SER A 436 -11.16 -7.27 -12.75
C SER A 436 -10.02 -8.25 -12.54
N THR A 437 -10.38 -9.45 -12.12
CA THR A 437 -9.46 -10.60 -12.06
C THR A 437 -10.05 -11.78 -12.82
N VAL A 438 -9.20 -12.53 -13.49
CA VAL A 438 -9.56 -13.75 -14.22
C VAL A 438 -8.56 -14.84 -13.92
N THR A 439 -9.07 -16.01 -13.56
CA THR A 439 -8.30 -17.25 -13.48
C THR A 439 -8.95 -18.27 -14.39
N GLN A 440 -8.13 -18.94 -15.20
CA GLN A 440 -8.57 -20.03 -16.08
C GLN A 440 -7.59 -21.18 -15.99
N ARG A 441 -8.10 -22.41 -15.82
CA ARG A 441 -7.29 -23.61 -15.64
C ARG A 441 -7.63 -24.68 -16.65
N ALA A 442 -6.59 -25.32 -17.18
CA ALA A 442 -6.71 -26.44 -18.10
C ALA A 442 -6.21 -27.71 -17.41
N PHE A 443 -7.08 -28.67 -17.16
CA PHE A 443 -6.76 -29.95 -16.49
C PHE A 443 -6.42 -31.05 -17.49
N LYS A 444 -5.47 -31.93 -17.14
CA LYS A 444 -5.21 -33.20 -17.84
C LYS A 444 -5.69 -34.39 -17.01
N ASP A 445 -5.55 -34.31 -15.69
CA ASP A 445 -6.15 -35.24 -14.73
C ASP A 445 -7.56 -34.77 -14.33
N ASP A 446 -8.57 -35.60 -14.58
CA ASP A 446 -9.97 -35.27 -14.29
C ASP A 446 -10.27 -35.20 -12.79
N ARG A 447 -9.47 -35.86 -11.94
CA ARG A 447 -9.61 -35.79 -10.48
C ARG A 447 -9.55 -34.36 -9.98
N LEU A 448 -8.58 -33.58 -10.47
CA LEU A 448 -8.35 -32.19 -10.07
C LEU A 448 -9.54 -31.27 -10.38
N ARG A 449 -10.41 -31.64 -11.33
CA ARG A 449 -11.63 -30.86 -11.66
C ARG A 449 -12.64 -30.82 -10.51
N SER A 450 -12.55 -31.78 -9.58
CA SER A 450 -13.36 -31.82 -8.36
C SER A 450 -12.72 -31.07 -7.18
N GLU A 451 -11.43 -30.77 -7.26
CA GLU A 451 -10.62 -30.20 -6.18
C GLU A 451 -10.37 -28.71 -6.39
N ILE A 452 -10.18 -28.28 -7.65
CA ILE A 452 -9.76 -26.94 -8.03
C ILE A 452 -10.80 -26.32 -8.99
N ASN A 453 -11.04 -25.02 -8.85
CA ASN A 453 -11.95 -24.27 -9.70
C ASN A 453 -11.45 -24.27 -11.16
N SER A 454 -12.34 -24.48 -12.13
CA SER A 454 -11.99 -24.40 -13.55
C SER A 454 -11.77 -22.98 -14.03
N GLY A 455 -12.51 -22.04 -13.45
CA GLY A 455 -12.32 -20.63 -13.72
C GLY A 455 -12.96 -19.76 -12.66
N ALA A 456 -12.40 -18.56 -12.50
CA ALA A 456 -12.90 -17.55 -11.58
C ALA A 456 -12.84 -16.17 -12.24
N TYR A 457 -13.86 -15.36 -12.02
CA TYR A 457 -13.99 -14.00 -12.50
C TYR A 457 -14.43 -13.11 -11.35
N THR A 458 -13.72 -12.00 -11.14
CA THR A 458 -14.13 -10.96 -10.20
C THR A 458 -14.19 -9.64 -10.94
N PHE A 459 -15.22 -8.84 -10.64
CA PHE A 459 -15.39 -7.50 -11.15
C PHE A 459 -15.62 -6.55 -9.97
N GLY A 460 -15.03 -5.38 -10.01
CA GLY A 460 -15.14 -4.37 -8.96
C GLY A 460 -15.22 -2.97 -9.52
N LEU A 461 -16.05 -2.14 -8.90
CA LEU A 461 -16.06 -0.69 -9.08
C LEU A 461 -15.80 -0.03 -7.73
N ASP A 462 -14.93 0.96 -7.70
CA ASP A 462 -14.62 1.73 -6.49
C ASP A 462 -14.51 3.23 -6.79
N GLY A 463 -14.65 4.06 -5.76
CA GLY A 463 -14.52 5.49 -5.96
C GLY A 463 -14.76 6.33 -4.72
N TRP A 464 -14.61 7.63 -4.91
CA TRP A 464 -14.91 8.65 -3.90
C TRP A 464 -15.40 9.94 -4.55
N THR A 465 -16.09 10.72 -3.74
CA THR A 465 -16.37 12.13 -3.99
C THR A 465 -16.30 12.88 -2.68
N PHE A 466 -15.61 14.01 -2.65
CA PHE A 466 -15.80 14.96 -1.56
C PHE A 466 -17.19 15.59 -1.68
N LEU A 467 -17.81 15.86 -0.52
CA LEU A 467 -19.18 16.38 -0.44
C LEU A 467 -19.22 17.90 -0.26
N ASP A 468 -18.07 18.51 0.02
CA ASP A 468 -17.89 19.94 0.17
C ASP A 468 -16.57 20.41 -0.46
N SER A 469 -16.52 21.69 -0.86
CA SER A 469 -15.35 22.29 -1.52
C SER A 469 -14.09 22.32 -0.65
N SER A 470 -14.23 22.24 0.68
CA SER A 470 -13.12 22.21 1.63
C SER A 470 -12.55 20.81 1.87
N LYS A 471 -13.08 19.79 1.17
CA LYS A 471 -12.70 18.36 1.30
C LYS A 471 -12.86 17.86 2.76
N THR A 472 -13.79 18.43 3.52
CA THR A 472 -14.02 18.07 4.94
C THR A 472 -14.76 16.74 5.06
N TRP A 473 -15.76 16.53 4.21
CA TRP A 473 -16.58 15.33 4.12
C TRP A 473 -16.30 14.59 2.83
N VAL A 474 -16.24 13.26 2.94
CA VAL A 474 -16.04 12.36 1.80
C VAL A 474 -17.02 11.22 1.85
N PHE A 475 -17.62 10.92 0.70
CA PHE A 475 -18.32 9.67 0.45
C PHE A 475 -17.41 8.79 -0.40
N THR A 476 -17.13 7.57 0.06
CA THR A 476 -16.28 6.61 -0.67
C THR A 476 -16.82 5.21 -0.52
N GLY A 477 -16.53 4.34 -1.47
CA GLY A 477 -16.91 2.95 -1.36
C GLY A 477 -16.57 2.13 -2.59
N TRP A 478 -17.01 0.89 -2.55
CA TRP A 478 -16.83 -0.07 -3.62
C TRP A 478 -17.99 -1.05 -3.68
N VAL A 479 -18.18 -1.61 -4.85
CA VAL A 479 -19.06 -2.74 -5.14
C VAL A 479 -18.26 -3.76 -5.94
N GLY A 480 -18.57 -5.03 -5.79
CA GLY A 480 -17.98 -6.08 -6.59
C GLY A 480 -18.87 -7.29 -6.73
N ALA A 481 -18.55 -8.08 -7.73
CA ALA A 481 -19.24 -9.32 -8.08
C ALA A 481 -18.21 -10.39 -8.41
N SER A 482 -18.55 -11.64 -8.12
CA SER A 482 -17.71 -12.80 -8.39
C SER A 482 -18.50 -13.91 -9.07
N ASN A 483 -17.82 -14.68 -9.90
CA ASN A 483 -18.30 -15.94 -10.47
C ASN A 483 -17.16 -16.96 -10.43
N VAL A 484 -17.37 -18.08 -9.75
CA VAL A 484 -16.47 -19.24 -9.82
C VAL A 484 -17.18 -20.40 -10.49
N THR A 485 -16.46 -21.15 -11.31
CA THR A 485 -16.97 -22.29 -12.08
C THR A 485 -16.18 -23.54 -11.76
N GLY A 486 -16.84 -24.69 -11.82
CA GLY A 486 -16.24 -26.00 -11.55
C GLY A 486 -17.25 -27.12 -11.76
N THR A 487 -16.84 -28.33 -11.35
CA THR A 487 -17.75 -29.48 -11.27
C THR A 487 -18.78 -29.30 -10.16
N THR A 488 -19.84 -30.11 -10.17
CA THR A 488 -20.86 -30.15 -9.11
C THR A 488 -20.24 -30.45 -7.75
N GLU A 489 -19.27 -31.35 -7.71
CA GLU A 489 -18.54 -31.73 -6.50
C GLU A 489 -17.72 -30.55 -5.97
N ARG A 490 -17.01 -29.85 -6.86
CA ARG A 490 -16.19 -28.70 -6.48
C ARG A 490 -17.04 -27.56 -5.93
N ILE A 491 -18.09 -27.18 -6.64
CA ILE A 491 -18.95 -26.07 -6.22
C ILE A 491 -19.72 -26.40 -4.94
N SER A 492 -20.12 -27.67 -4.75
CA SER A 492 -20.66 -28.15 -3.47
C SER A 492 -19.63 -28.02 -2.35
N SER A 493 -18.36 -28.32 -2.61
CA SER A 493 -17.28 -28.16 -1.63
C SER A 493 -17.05 -26.69 -1.26
N ILE A 494 -17.13 -25.76 -2.21
CA ILE A 494 -17.00 -24.31 -1.93
C ILE A 494 -18.16 -23.86 -1.03
N GLN A 495 -19.39 -24.18 -1.40
CA GLN A 495 -20.59 -23.85 -0.61
C GLN A 495 -20.50 -24.36 0.84
N ARG A 496 -19.88 -25.52 1.04
CA ARG A 496 -19.71 -26.15 2.36
C ARG A 496 -18.51 -25.66 3.16
N SER A 497 -17.58 -24.95 2.52
CA SER A 497 -16.35 -24.49 3.17
C SER A 497 -16.65 -23.48 4.29
N SER A 498 -15.66 -23.29 5.18
CA SER A 498 -15.76 -22.39 6.33
C SER A 498 -16.05 -20.94 6.00
N ARG A 499 -15.81 -20.53 4.74
CA ARG A 499 -16.08 -19.18 4.27
C ARG A 499 -17.54 -18.95 3.93
N HIS A 500 -18.27 -20.02 3.57
CA HIS A 500 -19.61 -19.96 2.99
C HIS A 500 -20.68 -20.61 3.88
N TYR A 501 -20.40 -21.79 4.44
CA TYR A 501 -21.27 -22.50 5.39
C TYR A 501 -22.76 -22.62 4.97
N PHE A 502 -23.04 -22.97 3.70
CA PHE A 502 -24.42 -23.12 3.18
C PHE A 502 -25.23 -24.25 3.86
N GLN A 503 -24.56 -25.11 4.62
CA GLN A 503 -25.13 -26.23 5.37
C GLN A 503 -25.54 -25.89 6.81
N ARG A 504 -25.48 -24.60 7.21
CA ARG A 504 -25.88 -24.16 8.55
C ARG A 504 -27.32 -24.59 8.87
N PRO A 505 -27.58 -25.22 10.04
CA PRO A 505 -28.94 -25.62 10.43
C PRO A 505 -29.91 -24.44 10.58
N ASP A 506 -29.40 -23.25 10.85
CA ASP A 506 -30.13 -22.00 11.04
C ASP A 506 -30.25 -21.14 9.76
N ALA A 507 -29.64 -21.56 8.64
CA ALA A 507 -29.78 -20.88 7.37
C ALA A 507 -31.18 -21.07 6.77
N LYS A 508 -31.84 -19.98 6.38
CA LYS A 508 -33.23 -20.01 5.87
C LYS A 508 -33.33 -19.61 4.41
N ASN A 509 -32.50 -18.65 3.99
CA ASN A 509 -32.60 -18.02 2.67
C ASN A 509 -31.70 -18.66 1.61
N TYR A 510 -30.81 -19.57 2.00
CA TYR A 510 -29.92 -20.30 1.09
C TYR A 510 -29.61 -21.69 1.64
N SER A 511 -29.19 -22.60 0.76
CA SER A 511 -28.82 -23.97 1.10
C SER A 511 -27.83 -24.52 0.06
N VAL A 512 -27.20 -25.66 0.34
CA VAL A 512 -26.28 -26.28 -0.61
C VAL A 512 -27.02 -26.76 -1.86
N ASP A 513 -26.77 -26.12 -3.00
CA ASP A 513 -27.18 -26.63 -4.31
C ASP A 513 -26.12 -27.59 -4.84
N SER A 514 -26.43 -28.89 -4.77
CA SER A 514 -25.53 -29.95 -5.21
C SER A 514 -25.48 -30.13 -6.73
N SER A 515 -26.36 -29.45 -7.48
CA SER A 515 -26.40 -29.47 -8.95
C SER A 515 -25.67 -28.28 -9.59
N ALA A 516 -25.24 -27.30 -8.78
CA ALA A 516 -24.59 -26.10 -9.25
C ALA A 516 -23.19 -26.38 -9.83
N THR A 517 -22.92 -25.84 -11.03
CA THR A 517 -21.58 -25.84 -11.67
C THR A 517 -20.92 -24.46 -11.61
N SER A 518 -21.57 -23.51 -10.94
CA SER A 518 -21.00 -22.19 -10.66
C SER A 518 -21.55 -21.62 -9.35
N LEU A 519 -20.78 -20.73 -8.72
CA LEU A 519 -21.20 -19.95 -7.57
C LEU A 519 -21.01 -18.46 -7.89
N ASN A 520 -22.07 -17.69 -7.69
CA ASN A 520 -22.09 -16.24 -7.94
C ASN A 520 -22.28 -15.50 -6.63
N GLY A 521 -21.67 -14.32 -6.52
CA GLY A 521 -21.92 -13.45 -5.38
C GLY A 521 -21.58 -12.00 -5.66
N TYR A 522 -21.92 -11.17 -4.70
CA TYR A 522 -21.64 -9.75 -4.69
C TYR A 522 -21.21 -9.29 -3.31
N ALA A 523 -20.46 -8.20 -3.27
CA ALA A 523 -20.06 -7.53 -2.04
C ALA A 523 -20.01 -6.01 -2.26
N MET A 524 -20.22 -5.24 -1.22
CA MET A 524 -20.08 -3.79 -1.26
C MET A 524 -19.76 -3.21 0.10
N ARG A 525 -19.17 -2.02 0.10
CA ARG A 525 -18.94 -1.22 1.30
C ARG A 525 -18.92 0.25 0.94
N PHE A 526 -19.64 1.05 1.69
CA PHE A 526 -19.65 2.51 1.58
C PHE A 526 -19.32 3.15 2.91
N TYR A 527 -18.68 4.31 2.85
CA TYR A 527 -18.25 5.12 3.97
C TYR A 527 -18.69 6.56 3.80
N ILE A 528 -19.04 7.22 4.91
CA ILE A 528 -19.15 8.67 4.99
C ILE A 528 -18.26 9.13 6.14
N ASN A 529 -17.24 9.92 5.81
CA ASN A 529 -16.26 10.38 6.78
C ASN A 529 -16.21 11.90 6.85
N LYS A 530 -16.07 12.43 8.07
CA LYS A 530 -15.59 13.79 8.32
C LYS A 530 -14.14 13.70 8.75
N GLN A 531 -13.23 14.25 7.94
CA GLN A 531 -11.79 14.03 8.07
C GLN A 531 -10.96 15.31 8.25
N LYS A 532 -11.61 16.48 8.31
CA LYS A 532 -10.99 17.78 8.62
C LYS A 532 -11.57 18.38 9.90
N GLY A 533 -10.72 19.10 10.63
CA GLY A 533 -10.99 19.71 11.93
C GLY A 533 -10.62 18.83 13.13
N ASN A 534 -11.16 19.21 14.29
CA ASN A 534 -10.96 18.48 15.55
C ASN A 534 -12.02 17.39 15.75
N PHE A 535 -13.25 17.64 15.31
CA PHE A 535 -14.32 16.63 15.32
C PHE A 535 -14.24 15.75 14.06
N PHE A 536 -14.24 14.44 14.25
CA PHE A 536 -14.22 13.46 13.17
C PHE A 536 -15.40 12.50 13.26
N VAL A 537 -15.80 11.99 12.10
CA VAL A 537 -16.89 11.02 11.95
C VAL A 537 -16.41 9.93 11.01
N ASN A 538 -16.71 8.68 11.33
CA ASN A 538 -16.48 7.55 10.46
C ASN A 538 -17.70 6.64 10.51
N THR A 539 -18.45 6.58 9.41
CA THR A 539 -19.58 5.66 9.29
C THR A 539 -19.39 4.76 8.10
N ALA A 540 -19.90 3.54 8.20
CA ALA A 540 -19.88 2.64 7.07
C ALA A 540 -21.05 1.67 7.08
N PHE A 541 -21.41 1.23 5.88
CA PHE A 541 -22.34 0.14 5.64
C PHE A 541 -21.77 -0.77 4.56
N GLY A 542 -21.79 -2.07 4.77
CA GLY A 542 -21.34 -3.04 3.78
C GLY A 542 -22.06 -4.36 3.88
N MET A 543 -22.01 -5.12 2.79
CA MET A 543 -22.52 -6.47 2.73
C MET A 543 -21.62 -7.37 1.87
N ILE A 544 -21.54 -8.64 2.23
CA ILE A 544 -20.86 -9.70 1.48
C ILE A 544 -21.86 -10.83 1.36
N SER A 545 -22.41 -11.05 0.18
CA SER A 545 -23.39 -12.11 -0.05
C SER A 545 -22.76 -13.48 0.25
N PRO A 546 -23.58 -14.49 0.65
CA PRO A 546 -23.07 -15.84 0.91
C PRO A 546 -22.29 -16.45 -0.26
N GLY A 547 -22.63 -16.13 -1.52
CA GLY A 547 -21.96 -16.71 -2.69
C GLY A 547 -20.71 -15.96 -3.19
N PHE A 548 -20.25 -14.92 -2.49
CA PHE A 548 -19.11 -14.11 -2.96
C PHE A 548 -17.78 -14.83 -2.70
N GLU A 549 -17.08 -15.24 -3.75
CA GLU A 549 -15.84 -16.02 -3.69
C GLU A 549 -14.81 -15.43 -4.67
N ILE A 550 -13.66 -15.01 -4.14
CA ILE A 550 -12.61 -14.33 -4.90
C ILE A 550 -11.23 -14.97 -4.71
N ASN A 551 -11.10 -16.04 -3.93
CA ASN A 551 -9.81 -16.57 -3.45
C ASN A 551 -8.93 -17.20 -4.53
N ASP A 552 -9.37 -17.28 -5.78
CA ASP A 552 -8.52 -17.67 -6.90
C ASP A 552 -7.43 -16.64 -7.21
N LEU A 553 -7.74 -15.35 -7.04
CA LEU A 553 -6.78 -14.25 -7.24
C LEU A 553 -6.85 -13.17 -6.17
N GLY A 554 -7.86 -13.19 -5.30
CA GLY A 554 -8.02 -12.31 -4.16
C GLY A 554 -7.92 -13.04 -2.83
N PHE A 555 -8.49 -12.41 -1.82
CA PHE A 555 -8.50 -12.92 -0.46
C PHE A 555 -9.74 -12.44 0.30
N ILE A 556 -10.54 -13.40 0.77
CA ILE A 556 -11.67 -13.18 1.67
C ILE A 556 -11.69 -14.22 2.79
N TRP A 557 -12.01 -13.75 3.98
CA TRP A 557 -12.05 -14.55 5.20
C TRP A 557 -13.43 -15.17 5.46
N ARG A 558 -14.49 -14.40 5.24
CA ARG A 558 -15.87 -14.79 5.54
C ARG A 558 -16.84 -14.13 4.58
N THR A 559 -17.96 -14.80 4.33
CA THR A 559 -19.10 -14.29 3.58
C THR A 559 -20.34 -14.28 4.47
N ASP A 560 -21.50 -13.94 3.91
CA ASP A 560 -22.77 -13.87 4.62
C ASP A 560 -22.74 -12.85 5.78
N GLN A 561 -22.33 -11.63 5.43
CA GLN A 561 -22.20 -10.55 6.41
C GLN A 561 -22.86 -9.28 5.89
N ILE A 562 -23.62 -8.62 6.76
CA ILE A 562 -24.08 -7.26 6.61
C ILE A 562 -23.56 -6.51 7.83
N ASN A 563 -22.68 -5.56 7.62
CA ASN A 563 -22.00 -4.81 8.68
C ASN A 563 -22.32 -3.33 8.57
N THR A 564 -22.54 -2.71 9.72
CA THR A 564 -22.68 -1.27 9.84
C THR A 564 -21.93 -0.76 11.07
N HIS A 565 -21.37 0.43 10.98
CA HIS A 565 -20.87 1.14 12.14
C HIS A 565 -21.08 2.64 12.02
N ILE A 566 -21.23 3.28 13.18
CA ILE A 566 -21.28 4.72 13.31
C ILE A 566 -20.30 5.10 14.40
N GLY A 567 -19.29 5.87 14.00
CA GLY A 567 -18.20 6.31 14.84
C GLY A 567 -18.03 7.82 14.80
N ALA A 568 -17.66 8.40 15.93
CA ALA A 568 -17.31 9.81 16.04
C ALA A 568 -16.33 10.04 17.18
N GLY A 569 -15.63 11.17 17.12
CA GLY A 569 -14.74 11.57 18.18
C GLY A 569 -14.25 12.99 18.02
N TYR A 570 -13.42 13.40 18.98
CA TYR A 570 -12.83 14.72 19.02
C TYR A 570 -11.35 14.61 19.39
N ALA A 571 -10.51 15.31 18.65
CA ALA A 571 -9.08 15.43 18.88
C ALA A 571 -8.74 16.87 19.26
N TRP A 572 -8.27 17.06 20.49
CA TRP A 572 -7.63 18.28 20.97
C TRP A 572 -6.16 18.26 20.55
N LYS A 573 -5.86 18.96 19.47
CA LYS A 573 -4.55 18.95 18.80
C LYS A 573 -3.63 20.07 19.29
N ASP A 574 -4.20 21.11 19.88
CA ASP A 574 -3.47 22.25 20.42
C ASP A 574 -2.87 21.89 21.79
N PRO A 575 -1.54 22.01 21.98
CA PRO A 575 -0.90 21.75 23.26
C PRO A 575 -1.40 22.70 24.36
N THR A 576 -1.48 22.16 25.58
CA THR A 576 -1.84 22.89 26.81
C THR A 576 -0.79 22.65 27.90
N ASP A 577 -0.99 23.22 29.10
CA ASP A 577 -0.14 22.93 30.27
C ASP A 577 -0.32 21.52 30.85
N PHE A 578 -1.20 20.69 30.26
CA PHE A 578 -1.48 19.33 30.73
C PHE A 578 -1.13 18.28 29.68
N TYR A 579 -1.46 18.52 28.42
CA TYR A 579 -1.29 17.56 27.32
C TYR A 579 -0.72 18.23 26.08
N ARG A 580 -0.01 17.44 25.27
CA ARG A 580 0.38 17.82 23.89
C ARG A 580 -0.66 17.44 22.86
N TYR A 581 -1.38 16.35 23.12
CA TYR A 581 -2.46 15.84 22.29
C TYR A 581 -3.40 15.03 23.16
N LEU A 582 -4.70 15.21 22.95
CA LEU A 582 -5.74 14.33 23.51
C LEU A 582 -6.71 13.98 22.40
N GLU A 583 -7.06 12.71 22.29
CA GLU A 583 -8.11 12.24 21.40
C GLU A 583 -9.03 11.31 22.16
N LEU A 584 -10.33 11.50 21.94
CA LEU A 584 -11.37 10.61 22.44
C LEU A 584 -12.30 10.27 21.28
N GLY A 585 -12.54 8.98 21.07
CA GLY A 585 -13.47 8.51 20.05
C GLY A 585 -14.29 7.33 20.53
N GLY A 586 -15.39 7.08 19.85
CA GLY A 586 -16.19 5.90 20.07
C GLY A 586 -16.98 5.52 18.84
N ALA A 587 -17.37 4.25 18.78
CA ALA A 587 -18.19 3.69 17.72
C ALA A 587 -19.18 2.69 18.28
N PHE A 588 -20.36 2.66 17.67
CA PHE A 588 -21.26 1.51 17.73
C PHE A 588 -21.13 0.73 16.42
N PHE A 589 -21.06 -0.59 16.50
CA PHE A 589 -21.03 -1.45 15.33
C PHE A 589 -21.98 -2.63 15.49
N ARG A 590 -22.47 -3.15 14.37
CA ARG A 590 -23.29 -4.35 14.30
C ARG A 590 -23.04 -5.10 13.00
N THR A 591 -22.91 -6.41 13.11
CA THR A 591 -22.82 -7.37 12.01
C THR A 591 -23.92 -8.41 12.18
N TYR A 592 -24.69 -8.64 11.13
CA TYR A 592 -25.64 -9.74 11.03
C TYR A 592 -25.42 -10.52 9.74
N ASP A 593 -25.98 -11.71 9.65
CA ASP A 593 -26.00 -12.50 8.42
C ASP A 593 -27.23 -12.19 7.55
N PHE A 594 -27.32 -12.75 6.34
CA PHE A 594 -28.46 -12.52 5.43
C PHE A 594 -29.77 -13.17 5.90
N ASP A 595 -29.73 -14.00 6.95
CA ASP A 595 -30.92 -14.53 7.63
C ASP A 595 -31.38 -13.65 8.80
N GLY A 596 -30.62 -12.58 9.11
CA GLY A 596 -30.93 -11.60 10.15
C GLY A 596 -30.41 -11.96 11.53
N ASN A 597 -29.60 -13.02 11.67
CA ASN A 597 -28.97 -13.39 12.92
C ASN A 597 -27.84 -12.42 13.23
N ILE A 598 -27.75 -11.94 14.47
CA ILE A 598 -26.69 -11.03 14.89
C ILE A 598 -25.43 -11.86 15.16
N ASN A 599 -24.38 -11.63 14.36
CA ASN A 599 -23.10 -12.32 14.51
C ASN A 599 -22.16 -11.59 15.48
N SER A 600 -22.28 -10.26 15.56
CA SER A 600 -21.45 -9.43 16.43
C SER A 600 -22.09 -8.05 16.57
N GLU A 601 -22.08 -7.49 17.77
CA GLU A 601 -22.38 -6.09 18.00
C GLU A 601 -21.58 -5.57 19.17
N GLY A 602 -21.44 -4.26 19.27
CA GLY A 602 -20.75 -3.69 20.41
C GLY A 602 -20.55 -2.19 20.36
N PHE A 603 -20.01 -1.70 21.48
CA PHE A 603 -19.50 -0.35 21.62
C PHE A 603 -17.99 -0.40 21.77
N PHE A 604 -17.30 0.36 20.94
CA PHE A 604 -15.86 0.53 21.01
C PHE A 604 -15.57 1.97 21.42
N HIS A 605 -14.74 2.16 22.44
CA HIS A 605 -14.21 3.45 22.84
C HIS A 605 -12.69 3.40 22.77
N PHE A 606 -12.10 4.47 22.30
CA PHE A 606 -10.65 4.62 22.29
C PHE A 606 -10.27 6.03 22.71
N GLY A 607 -9.04 6.15 23.20
CA GLY A 607 -8.45 7.44 23.43
C GLY A 607 -6.93 7.37 23.46
N SER A 608 -6.34 8.54 23.19
CA SER A 608 -4.91 8.76 23.22
C SER A 608 -4.64 10.05 23.98
N TYR A 609 -3.70 10.00 24.90
CA TYR A 609 -3.26 11.16 25.67
C TYR A 609 -1.74 11.22 25.62
N GLN A 610 -1.19 12.29 25.04
CA GLN A 610 0.23 12.56 25.04
C GLN A 610 0.58 13.57 26.12
N PHE A 611 1.43 13.15 27.07
CA PHE A 611 1.95 13.98 28.14
C PHE A 611 2.97 15.02 27.62
N LEU A 612 3.26 16.04 28.42
CA LEU A 612 4.24 17.09 28.06
C LEU A 612 5.67 16.57 27.82
N ASN A 613 6.01 15.43 28.41
CA ASN A 613 7.29 14.74 28.24
C ASN A 613 7.29 13.74 27.08
N TYR A 614 6.28 13.78 26.20
CA TYR A 614 6.12 12.92 25.01
C TYR A 614 5.84 11.44 25.28
N TYR A 615 5.74 11.01 26.55
CA TYR A 615 5.08 9.73 26.82
C TYR A 615 3.62 9.81 26.41
N SER A 616 3.05 8.67 26.06
CA SER A 616 1.65 8.56 25.67
C SER A 616 0.95 7.46 26.45
N ALA A 617 -0.29 7.70 26.85
CA ALA A 617 -1.22 6.68 27.30
C ALA A 617 -2.27 6.48 26.20
N ASN A 618 -2.36 5.25 25.68
CA ASN A 618 -3.39 4.86 24.73
C ASN A 618 -4.27 3.80 25.38
N TRP A 619 -5.58 3.85 25.14
CA TRP A 619 -6.50 2.83 25.62
C TRP A 619 -7.57 2.53 24.60
N ASN A 620 -8.04 1.28 24.64
CA ASN A 620 -9.17 0.78 23.88
C ASN A 620 -10.07 0.02 24.86
N LEU A 621 -11.36 0.33 24.86
CA LEU A 621 -12.38 -0.36 25.64
C LEU A 621 -13.43 -0.88 24.66
N ALA A 622 -13.67 -2.18 24.67
CA ALA A 622 -14.71 -2.81 23.87
C ALA A 622 -15.74 -3.46 24.78
N TYR A 623 -17.01 -3.20 24.53
CA TYR A 623 -18.13 -3.90 25.13
C TYR A 623 -18.91 -4.61 24.02
N ASN A 624 -18.85 -5.94 24.01
CA ASN A 624 -19.56 -6.79 23.07
C ASN A 624 -20.55 -7.65 23.87
N PRO A 625 -21.86 -7.38 23.83
CA PRO A 625 -22.83 -8.26 24.46
C PRO A 625 -22.78 -9.65 23.81
N GLN A 626 -23.24 -10.67 24.54
CA GLN A 626 -23.43 -12.00 23.94
C GLN A 626 -24.50 -11.88 22.86
N THR A 627 -24.11 -12.23 21.64
CA THR A 627 -24.95 -12.26 20.44
C THR A 627 -25.41 -13.67 20.13
#